data_AF-A0A0F9B4E7-F1
#
_entry.id   AF-A0A0F9B4E7-F1
#
_cell.length_a   1.000
_cell.length_b   1.000
_cell.length_c   1.000
_cell.angle_alpha   90.00
_cell.angle_beta   90.00
_cell.angle_gamma   90.00
#
_symmetry.space_group_name_H-M   'P 1'
#
loop_
_entity.id
_entity.type
_entity.pdbx_description
1 polymer ?
#
loop_
_entity_poly.entity_id
_entity_poly.type
_entity_poly.pdbx_seq_one_letter_code
_entity_poly.pdbx_strand_id
1 'polypeptide(L)'
;MNAVVLGSGYSFREEVANSVTHGLGVVLSVAGLVGLVIMAVRAGDRWMVVSMSIYGSCLITMYLASTLYHAIPAEKAKKVFKVLDHSAIYLLIAGTYTVFTLGPLRGAWGWSLFGTVWGLAIAGIVFKIFFT
;
A
#
# COMPACT_ATOMS: atom_id res chain seq x y z
N MET A 1 29.32 19.58 -5.26
CA MET A 1 28.85 18.23 -5.62
C MET A 1 27.44 18.39 -6.19
N ASN A 2 27.29 18.41 -7.50
CA ASN A 2 25.99 18.63 -8.14
C ASN A 2 25.21 17.33 -8.06
N ALA A 3 24.11 17.33 -7.29
CA ALA A 3 23.15 16.26 -7.35
C ALA A 3 22.63 16.20 -8.79
N VAL A 4 22.93 15.11 -9.50
CA VAL A 4 22.24 14.79 -10.75
C VAL A 4 20.80 14.54 -10.36
N VAL A 5 19.95 15.55 -10.54
CA VAL A 5 18.51 15.44 -10.37
C VAL A 5 18.02 14.61 -11.54
N LEU A 6 17.64 13.36 -11.27
CA LEU A 6 17.01 12.49 -12.28
C LEU A 6 15.61 13.02 -12.58
N GLY A 7 14.98 12.59 -13.68
CA GLY A 7 13.65 13.04 -14.13
C GLY A 7 12.51 12.90 -13.09
N SER A 8 12.78 12.29 -11.94
CA SER A 8 11.90 12.12 -10.78
C SER A 8 11.92 13.26 -9.75
N GLY A 9 12.88 14.19 -9.83
CA GLY A 9 13.09 15.22 -8.80
C GLY A 9 13.94 14.75 -7.60
N TYR A 10 14.37 13.49 -7.59
CA TYR A 10 15.26 12.93 -6.57
C TYR A 10 16.69 12.81 -7.07
N SER A 11 17.65 12.94 -6.16
CA SER A 11 19.03 12.57 -6.41
C SER A 11 19.19 11.05 -6.50
N PHE A 12 20.23 10.58 -7.20
CA PHE A 12 20.54 9.15 -7.27
C PHE A 12 20.65 8.47 -5.89
N ARG A 13 21.23 9.16 -4.90
CA ARG A 13 21.37 8.62 -3.53
C ARG A 13 20.02 8.43 -2.85
N GLU A 14 19.08 9.35 -3.07
CA GLU A 14 17.72 9.26 -2.54
C GLU A 14 16.94 8.14 -3.22
N GLU A 15 17.08 7.95 -4.54
CA GLU A 15 16.43 6.84 -5.22
C GLU A 15 16.91 5.48 -4.70
N VAL A 16 18.22 5.34 -4.47
CA VAL A 16 18.78 4.11 -3.87
C VAL A 16 18.26 3.92 -2.45
N ALA A 17 18.31 4.96 -1.60
CA ALA A 17 17.84 4.89 -0.23
C ALA A 17 16.36 4.51 -0.14
N ASN A 18 15.51 5.13 -0.96
CA ASN A 18 14.07 4.83 -1.02
C ASN A 18 13.84 3.41 -1.54
N SER A 19 14.54 2.97 -2.59
CA SER A 19 14.41 1.61 -3.11
C SER A 19 14.73 0.55 -2.06
N VAL A 20 15.81 0.75 -1.30
CA VAL A 20 16.28 -0.19 -0.26
C VAL A 20 15.33 -0.21 0.94
N THR A 21 14.96 0.96 1.46
CA THR A 21 14.08 1.06 2.64
C THR A 21 12.69 0.49 2.36
N HIS A 22 12.11 0.82 1.20
CA HIS A 22 10.82 0.26 0.80
C HIS A 22 10.92 -1.22 0.44
N GLY A 23 12.03 -1.65 -0.18
CA GLY A 23 12.27 -3.06 -0.50
C GLY A 23 12.35 -3.93 0.76
N LEU A 24 12.99 -3.44 1.82
CA LEU A 24 12.94 -4.06 3.14
C LEU A 24 11.51 -4.07 3.69
N GLY A 25 10.76 -2.98 3.49
CA GLY A 25 9.33 -2.89 3.79
C GLY A 25 8.50 -4.01 3.15
N VAL A 26 8.76 -4.38 1.89
CA VAL A 26 8.09 -5.50 1.21
C VAL A 26 8.31 -6.82 1.98
N VAL A 27 9.57 -7.14 2.29
CA VAL A 27 9.93 -8.39 2.97
C VAL A 27 9.28 -8.47 4.35
N LEU A 28 9.36 -7.38 5.12
CA LEU A 28 8.74 -7.29 6.44
C LEU A 28 7.21 -7.38 6.36
N SER A 29 6.61 -6.82 5.31
CA SER A 29 5.15 -6.88 5.10
C SER A 29 4.67 -8.29 4.79
N VAL A 30 5.42 -9.06 4.01
CA VAL A 30 5.13 -10.48 3.76
C VAL A 30 5.20 -11.28 5.06
N ALA A 31 6.27 -11.11 5.84
CA ALA A 31 6.41 -11.78 7.13
C ALA A 31 5.28 -11.38 8.11
N GLY A 32 4.94 -10.09 8.16
CA GLY A 32 3.85 -9.56 8.97
C GLY A 32 2.48 -10.12 8.56
N LEU A 33 2.17 -10.16 7.27
CA LEU A 33 0.94 -10.75 6.76
C LEU A 33 0.80 -12.22 7.18
N VAL A 34 1.85 -13.02 6.98
CA VAL A 34 1.85 -14.43 7.37
C VAL A 34 1.62 -14.56 8.88
N GLY A 35 2.32 -13.78 9.71
CA GLY A 35 2.15 -13.78 11.16
C GLY A 35 0.72 -13.43 11.59
N LEU A 36 0.17 -12.34 11.06
CA LEU A 36 -1.19 -11.88 11.37
C LEU A 36 -2.26 -12.90 10.97
N VAL A 37 -2.13 -13.52 9.79
CA VAL A 37 -3.07 -14.55 9.34
C VAL A 37 -2.99 -15.80 10.21
N ILE A 38 -1.80 -16.27 10.56
CA ILE A 38 -1.63 -17.42 11.48
C ILE A 38 -2.29 -17.12 12.83
N MET A 39 -2.08 -15.93 13.39
CA MET A 39 -2.71 -15.50 14.64
C MET A 39 -4.24 -15.47 14.53
N ALA A 40 -4.78 -14.89 13.46
CA ALA A 40 -6.22 -14.81 13.24
C ALA A 40 -6.87 -16.20 13.07
N VAL A 41 -6.21 -17.11 12.33
CA VAL A 41 -6.67 -18.50 12.18
C VAL A 41 -6.68 -19.23 13.53
N ARG A 42 -5.61 -19.08 14.33
CA ARG A 42 -5.53 -19.68 15.67
C ARG A 42 -6.60 -19.15 16.63
N ALA A 43 -6.99 -17.89 16.47
CA ALA A 43 -8.09 -17.29 17.24
C ALA A 43 -9.49 -17.71 16.76
N GLY A 44 -9.60 -18.41 15.62
CA GLY A 44 -10.87 -18.88 15.07
C GLY A 44 -11.76 -17.77 14.46
N ASP A 45 -11.23 -16.56 14.28
CA ASP A 45 -12.00 -15.42 13.76
C ASP A 45 -11.81 -15.26 12.25
N ARG A 46 -12.79 -15.75 11.49
CA ARG A 46 -12.82 -15.65 10.02
C ARG A 46 -12.80 -14.21 9.50
N TRP A 47 -13.40 -13.26 10.21
CA TRP A 47 -13.40 -11.86 9.79
C TRP A 47 -12.03 -11.24 9.95
N MET A 48 -11.32 -11.57 11.05
CA MET A 48 -9.94 -11.13 11.22
C MET A 48 -9.02 -11.76 10.19
N VAL A 49 -9.20 -13.03 9.80
CA VAL A 49 -8.41 -13.64 8.73
C VAL A 49 -8.53 -12.85 7.42
N VAL A 50 -9.77 -12.55 7.01
CA VAL A 50 -10.03 -11.76 5.79
C VAL A 50 -9.44 -10.36 5.91
N SER A 51 -9.66 -9.69 7.04
CA SER A 51 -9.25 -8.29 7.22
C SER A 51 -7.74 -8.12 7.28
N MET A 52 -7.05 -8.99 8.00
CA MET A 52 -5.58 -9.01 8.06
C MET A 52 -4.98 -9.37 6.70
N SER A 53 -5.64 -10.25 5.94
CA SER A 53 -5.23 -10.58 4.58
C SER A 53 -5.31 -9.37 3.66
N ILE A 54 -6.45 -8.65 3.68
CA ILE A 54 -6.63 -7.42 2.89
C ILE A 54 -5.60 -6.36 3.28
N TYR A 55 -5.42 -6.09 4.58
CA TYR A 55 -4.43 -5.14 5.07
C TYR A 55 -3.01 -5.50 4.64
N GLY A 56 -2.58 -6.74 4.88
CA GLY A 56 -1.24 -7.19 4.54
C GLY A 56 -0.98 -7.17 3.03
N SER A 57 -1.95 -7.56 2.21
CA SER A 57 -1.85 -7.43 0.75
C SER A 57 -1.70 -5.98 0.31
N CYS A 58 -2.47 -5.05 0.87
CA CYS A 58 -2.35 -3.63 0.55
C CYS A 58 -0.97 -3.07 0.95
N LEU A 59 -0.46 -3.47 2.12
CA LEU A 59 0.86 -3.06 2.60
C LEU A 59 1.99 -3.57 1.70
N ILE A 60 1.92 -4.83 1.28
CA ILE A 60 2.85 -5.41 0.29
C ILE A 60 2.78 -4.65 -1.03
N THR A 61 1.58 -4.40 -1.55
CA THR A 61 1.39 -3.65 -2.81
C THR A 61 1.96 -2.25 -2.72
N MET A 62 1.75 -1.54 -1.60
CA MET A 62 2.29 -0.20 -1.38
C MET A 62 3.81 -0.17 -1.37
N TYR A 63 4.45 -1.01 -0.56
CA TYR A 63 5.91 -1.05 -0.53
C TYR A 63 6.49 -1.51 -1.87
N LEU A 64 5.87 -2.48 -2.53
CA LEU A 64 6.35 -2.98 -3.82
C LEU A 64 6.23 -1.91 -4.91
N ALA A 65 5.11 -1.20 -5.00
CA ALA A 65 4.93 -0.13 -5.98
C ALA A 65 5.99 0.97 -5.78
N SER A 66 6.28 1.31 -4.53
CA SER A 66 7.28 2.31 -4.17
C SER A 66 8.71 1.87 -4.49
N THR A 67 9.06 0.62 -4.17
CA THR A 67 10.34 0.03 -4.54
C THR A 67 10.52 0.07 -6.05
N LEU A 68 9.51 -0.33 -6.83
CA LEU A 68 9.58 -0.34 -8.29
C LEU A 68 9.69 1.08 -8.87
N TYR A 69 8.98 2.06 -8.30
CA TYR A 69 9.07 3.46 -8.71
C TYR A 69 10.48 4.04 -8.55
N HIS A 70 11.12 3.76 -7.41
CA HIS A 70 12.47 4.26 -7.15
C HIS A 70 13.58 3.42 -7.81
N ALA A 71 13.37 2.12 -8.02
CA ALA A 71 14.39 1.24 -8.59
C ALA A 71 14.45 1.29 -10.13
N ILE A 72 13.35 1.63 -10.82
CA ILE A 72 13.29 1.61 -12.28
C ILE A 72 13.58 3.01 -12.85
N PRO A 73 14.69 3.21 -13.58
CA PRO A 73 15.05 4.52 -14.12
C PRO A 73 14.39 4.84 -15.47
N ALA A 74 13.77 3.86 -16.14
CA ALA A 74 13.21 4.03 -17.48
C ALA A 74 12.01 4.99 -17.48
N GLU A 75 12.14 6.17 -18.10
CA GLU A 75 11.17 7.27 -18.10
C GLU A 75 9.70 6.86 -18.36
N LYS A 76 9.44 6.01 -19.36
CA LYS A 76 8.08 5.55 -19.66
C LYS A 76 7.50 4.69 -18.53
N ALA A 77 8.30 3.79 -17.98
CA ALA A 77 7.90 2.94 -16.86
C ALA A 77 7.77 3.75 -15.56
N LYS A 78 8.66 4.73 -15.36
CA LYS A 78 8.68 5.64 -14.20
C LYS A 78 7.34 6.35 -14.03
N LYS A 79 6.71 6.82 -15.11
CA LYS A 79 5.38 7.45 -15.08
C LYS A 79 4.30 6.49 -14.58
N VAL A 80 4.28 5.25 -15.07
CA VAL A 80 3.32 4.22 -14.65
C VAL A 80 3.52 3.88 -13.17
N PHE A 81 4.76 3.60 -12.75
CA PHE A 81 5.06 3.28 -11.36
C PHE A 81 4.80 4.45 -10.41
N LYS A 82 4.96 5.69 -10.86
CA LYS A 82 4.57 6.88 -10.09
C LYS A 82 3.07 6.93 -9.81
N VAL A 83 2.24 6.55 -10.78
CA VAL A 83 0.78 6.47 -10.58
C VAL A 83 0.45 5.32 -9.63
N LEU A 84 1.09 4.16 -9.79
CA LEU A 84 0.87 2.99 -8.92
C LEU A 84 1.30 3.26 -7.48
N ASP A 85 2.48 3.82 -7.25
CA ASP A 85 3.02 4.16 -5.93
C ASP A 85 2.08 5.10 -5.16
N HIS A 86 1.65 6.20 -5.80
CA HIS A 86 0.69 7.10 -5.19
C HIS A 86 -0.70 6.48 -5.00
N SER A 87 -1.15 5.62 -5.92
CA SER A 87 -2.44 4.93 -5.82
C SER A 87 -2.44 3.94 -4.66
N ALA A 88 -1.30 3.29 -4.39
CA ALA A 88 -1.19 2.29 -3.35
C ALA A 88 -1.34 2.87 -1.93
N ILE A 89 -1.10 4.17 -1.74
CA ILE A 89 -1.39 4.86 -0.47
C ILE A 89 -2.90 4.83 -0.18
N TYR A 90 -3.76 5.09 -1.17
CA TYR A 90 -5.22 5.01 -1.01
C TYR A 90 -5.67 3.59 -0.67
N LEU A 91 -5.09 2.58 -1.34
CA LEU A 91 -5.35 1.18 -1.03
C LEU A 91 -4.92 0.82 0.39
N LEU A 92 -3.73 1.26 0.83
CA LEU A 92 -3.24 0.99 2.17
C LEU A 92 -4.16 1.61 3.24
N ILE A 93 -4.61 2.85 3.05
CA ILE A 93 -5.59 3.48 3.94
C ILE A 93 -6.84 2.58 4.06
N ALA A 94 -7.44 2.19 2.93
CA ALA A 94 -8.62 1.32 2.95
C ALA A 94 -8.36 -0.04 3.60
N GLY A 95 -7.21 -0.65 3.33
CA GLY A 95 -6.78 -1.90 3.95
C GLY A 95 -6.65 -1.78 5.46
N THR A 96 -6.04 -0.71 5.97
CA THR A 96 -5.91 -0.46 7.42
C THR A 96 -7.29 -0.33 8.08
N TYR A 97 -8.21 0.44 7.47
CA TYR A 97 -9.57 0.57 8.01
C TYR A 97 -10.37 -0.73 7.93
N THR A 98 -10.06 -1.63 6.99
CA THR A 98 -10.72 -2.94 6.89
C THR A 98 -10.55 -3.77 8.18
N VAL A 99 -9.37 -3.72 8.81
CA VAL A 99 -9.11 -4.40 10.10
C VAL A 99 -10.05 -3.93 11.21
N PHE A 100 -10.27 -2.62 11.30
CA PHE A 100 -11.14 -2.06 12.33
C PHE A 100 -12.62 -2.28 12.04
N THR A 101 -13.02 -2.09 10.78
CA THR A 101 -14.43 -2.09 10.35
C THR A 101 -15.03 -3.49 10.32
N LEU A 102 -14.25 -4.51 9.97
CA LEU A 102 -14.68 -5.91 9.99
C LEU A 102 -14.30 -6.62 11.31
N GLY A 103 -13.46 -5.99 12.13
CA GLY A 103 -13.04 -6.50 13.44
C GLY A 103 -13.84 -5.87 14.60
N PRO A 104 -13.24 -5.01 15.44
CA PRO A 104 -13.88 -4.51 16.65
C PRO A 104 -15.13 -3.64 16.41
N LEU A 105 -15.23 -2.97 15.26
CA LEU A 105 -16.37 -2.10 14.92
C LEU A 105 -17.44 -2.81 14.08
N ARG A 106 -17.37 -4.14 13.96
CA ARG A 106 -18.25 -4.92 13.10
C ARG A 106 -19.72 -4.71 13.49
N GLY A 107 -20.54 -4.41 12.49
CA GLY A 107 -21.94 -4.02 12.64
C GLY A 107 -22.31 -2.95 11.61
N ALA A 108 -23.49 -2.33 11.75
CA ALA A 108 -23.96 -1.31 10.81
C ALA A 108 -22.95 -0.13 10.66
N TRP A 109 -22.34 0.28 11.77
CA TRP A 109 -21.33 1.34 11.78
C TRP A 109 -20.05 0.93 11.03
N GLY A 110 -19.50 -0.25 11.33
CA GLY A 110 -18.32 -0.78 10.65
C GLY A 110 -18.53 -0.90 9.14
N TRP A 111 -19.68 -1.42 8.69
CA TRP A 111 -20.00 -1.53 7.26
C TRP A 111 -20.17 -0.16 6.57
N SER A 112 -20.77 0.82 7.26
CA SER A 112 -20.91 2.18 6.73
C SER A 112 -19.54 2.84 6.53
N LEU A 113 -18.66 2.72 7.53
CA LEU A 113 -17.30 3.24 7.44
C LEU A 113 -16.47 2.49 6.40
N PHE A 114 -16.59 1.16 6.32
CA PHE A 114 -15.93 0.33 5.31
C PHE A 114 -16.28 0.82 3.90
N GLY A 115 -17.58 0.94 3.59
CA GLY A 115 -18.04 1.42 2.29
C GLY A 115 -17.57 2.84 1.97
N THR A 116 -17.59 3.73 2.97
CA THR A 116 -17.14 5.12 2.81
C THR A 116 -15.64 5.19 2.49
N VAL A 117 -14.80 4.52 3.27
CA VAL A 117 -13.34 4.57 3.08
C VAL A 117 -12.94 3.91 1.77
N TRP A 118 -13.52 2.75 1.44
CA TRP A 118 -13.24 2.10 0.14
C TRP A 118 -13.74 2.93 -1.04
N GLY A 119 -14.91 3.56 -0.92
CA GLY A 119 -15.42 4.48 -1.95
C GLY A 119 -14.48 5.66 -2.19
N LEU A 120 -13.99 6.30 -1.11
CA LEU A 120 -13.02 7.39 -1.21
C LEU A 120 -11.67 6.93 -1.75
N ALA A 121 -11.20 5.74 -1.37
CA ALA A 121 -9.96 5.17 -1.88
C ALA A 121 -10.05 4.92 -3.40
N ILE A 122 -11.14 4.30 -3.86
CA ILE A 122 -11.39 4.09 -5.30
C ILE A 122 -11.46 5.43 -6.04
N ALA A 123 -12.20 6.40 -5.51
CA ALA A 123 -12.29 7.73 -6.10
C ALA A 123 -10.91 8.42 -6.20
N GLY A 124 -10.08 8.31 -5.15
CA GLY A 124 -8.72 8.84 -5.13
C GLY A 124 -7.80 8.16 -6.15
N ILE A 125 -7.90 6.84 -6.30
CA ILE A 125 -7.15 6.07 -7.32
C ILE A 125 -7.57 6.48 -8.73
N VAL A 126 -8.88 6.54 -8.98
CA VAL A 126 -9.43 6.99 -10.28
C VAL A 126 -8.94 8.39 -10.61
N PHE A 127 -9.04 9.33 -9.67
CA PHE A 127 -8.51 10.67 -9.84
C PHE A 127 -7.00 10.65 -10.16
N LYS A 128 -6.23 9.82 -9.45
CA LYS A 128 -4.79 9.72 -9.67
C LYS A 128 -4.45 9.19 -11.06
N ILE A 129 -5.20 8.23 -11.58
CA ILE A 129 -5.00 7.63 -12.91
C ILE A 129 -5.31 8.64 -14.03
N PHE A 130 -6.37 9.44 -13.90
CA PHE A 130 -6.81 10.33 -14.98
C PHE A 130 -6.19 11.73 -14.96
N PHE A 131 -5.65 12.18 -13.81
CA PHE A 131 -5.16 13.56 -13.64
C PHE A 131 -3.65 13.64 -13.29
N THR A 132 -2.85 12.59 -13.55
CA THR A 132 -1.38 12.57 -13.39
C THR A 132 -0.68 12.27 -14.70
#